data_AF-A0A9P7DL47-F1
#
_entry.id   AF-A0A9P7DL47-F1
#
_cell.length_a   1.000
_cell.length_b   1.000
_cell.length_c   1.000
_cell.angle_alpha   90.00
_cell.angle_beta   90.00
_cell.angle_gamma   90.00
#
_symmetry.space_group_name_H-M   'P 1'
#
loop_
_entity.id
_entity.type
_entity.pdbx_description
1 polymer ?
#
loop_
_entity_poly.entity_id
_entity_poly.type
_entity_poly.pdbx_seq_one_letter_code
_entity_poly.pdbx_strand_id
1 'polypeptide(L)'
;SPSTCQDPSSLRPQCKATERLFLWRGTNSPPPCTIDHPVIQHLASLANRASLRDTASYGAGLRKFHKFCDIFSIPEHDRLPASFELLHSFALWAVTDPDPLARKYLSAVRAWHIVQGWPPPLSDAHHDHINWSLRGLKNIQGSRRKPLRPPITVPMLSALKATLTLSDPFDACTWAMAS
;
A
#
# COMPACT_ATOMS: atom_id res chain seq x y z
N SER A 1 3.81 36.00 -0.19
CA SER A 1 3.98 34.84 0.71
C SER A 1 4.71 33.76 -0.04
N PRO A 2 5.94 33.37 0.35
CA PRO A 2 6.70 32.43 -0.46
C PRO A 2 6.16 31.02 -0.26
N SER A 3 5.94 30.39 -1.39
CA SER A 3 5.59 28.99 -1.63
C SER A 3 6.54 28.03 -0.91
N THR A 4 6.00 27.24 0.01
CA THR A 4 6.69 26.12 0.66
C THR A 4 6.92 25.01 -0.37
N CYS A 5 8.08 25.04 -1.02
CA CYS A 5 8.69 23.85 -1.57
C CYS A 5 8.99 22.92 -0.39
N GLN A 6 8.20 21.86 -0.22
CA GLN A 6 8.48 20.82 0.76
C GLN A 6 9.83 20.17 0.41
N ASP A 7 10.85 20.46 1.20
CA ASP A 7 12.09 19.67 1.16
C ASP A 7 11.73 18.19 1.36
N PRO A 8 12.32 17.27 0.58
CA PRO A 8 12.08 15.85 0.77
C PRO A 8 12.53 15.47 2.18
N SER A 9 11.60 14.97 2.98
CA SER A 9 11.89 14.42 4.31
C SER A 9 13.09 13.46 4.19
N SER A 10 14.15 13.71 4.95
CA SER A 10 15.36 12.88 4.96
C SER A 10 15.08 11.41 5.27
N LEU A 11 14.01 11.16 6.02
CA LEU A 11 13.51 9.83 6.38
C LEU A 11 12.75 9.14 5.24
N ARG A 12 12.22 9.91 4.28
CA ARG A 12 11.35 9.43 3.20
C ARG A 12 11.72 10.10 1.88
N PRO A 13 12.94 9.87 1.35
CA PRO A 13 13.37 10.45 0.10
C PRO A 13 12.45 10.02 -1.06
N GLN A 14 12.35 10.89 -2.06
CA GLN A 14 11.59 10.60 -3.27
C GLN A 14 12.24 9.45 -4.03
N CYS A 15 11.51 8.34 -4.20
CA CYS A 15 12.00 7.12 -4.83
C CYS A 15 10.86 6.30 -5.47
N LYS A 16 11.24 5.28 -6.26
CA LYS A 16 10.27 4.38 -6.88
C LYS A 16 9.54 3.56 -5.82
N ALA A 17 8.32 3.11 -6.11
CA ALA A 17 7.54 2.31 -5.15
C ALA A 17 8.32 1.06 -4.68
N THR A 18 9.04 0.41 -5.59
CA THR A 18 9.89 -0.77 -5.32
C THR A 18 11.02 -0.52 -4.32
N GLU A 19 11.42 0.73 -4.11
CA GLU A 19 12.57 1.11 -3.28
C GLU A 19 12.17 1.60 -1.88
N ARG A 20 10.90 2.00 -1.70
CA ARG A 20 10.43 2.65 -0.46
C ARG A 20 10.67 1.83 0.79
N LEU A 21 10.46 0.52 0.73
CA LEU A 21 10.70 -0.40 1.86
C LEU A 21 12.14 -0.31 2.40
N PHE A 22 13.12 -0.01 1.53
CA PHE A 22 14.53 -0.01 1.85
C PHE A 22 15.06 1.40 2.14
N LEU A 23 14.55 2.40 1.42
CA LEU A 23 15.03 3.78 1.52
C LEU A 23 14.33 4.58 2.61
N TRP A 24 13.09 4.22 2.96
CA TRP A 24 12.36 4.92 4.01
C TRP A 24 12.70 4.36 5.38
N ARG A 25 13.00 5.24 6.34
CA ARG A 25 13.50 4.88 7.66
C ARG A 25 12.67 5.54 8.77
N GLY A 26 12.63 4.91 9.93
CA GLY A 26 12.17 5.54 11.17
C GLY A 26 13.30 6.28 11.89
N THR A 27 12.96 6.99 12.95
CA THR A 27 13.94 7.68 13.82
C THR A 27 14.51 6.78 14.90
N ASN A 28 13.85 5.67 15.21
CA ASN A 28 14.25 4.76 16.28
C ASN A 28 15.21 3.69 15.79
N SER A 29 16.02 3.15 16.70
CA SER A 29 16.92 2.03 16.42
C SER A 29 16.26 0.69 16.79
N PRO A 30 16.36 -0.34 15.93
CA PRO A 30 15.79 -1.65 16.22
C PRO A 30 16.48 -2.32 17.42
N PRO A 31 15.85 -3.35 18.01
CA PRO A 31 16.47 -4.13 19.08
C PRO A 31 17.83 -4.70 18.63
N PRO A 32 18.82 -4.77 19.53
CA PRO A 32 20.13 -5.29 19.20
C PRO A 32 20.03 -6.77 18.79
N CYS A 33 20.75 -7.14 17.74
CA CYS A 33 20.91 -8.54 17.36
C CYS A 33 21.84 -9.24 18.34
N THR A 34 21.53 -10.48 18.71
CA THR A 34 22.42 -11.31 19.53
C THR A 34 23.80 -11.50 18.89
N ILE A 35 23.84 -11.53 17.56
CA ILE A 35 25.08 -11.61 16.79
C ILE A 35 25.23 -10.33 15.97
N ASP A 36 26.10 -9.44 16.42
CA ASP A 36 26.48 -8.22 15.71
C ASP A 36 27.66 -8.51 14.78
N HIS A 37 27.37 -9.18 13.65
CA HIS A 37 28.39 -9.53 12.66
C HIS A 37 27.97 -9.04 11.26
N PRO A 38 28.81 -8.25 10.56
CA PRO A 38 28.42 -7.57 9.31
C PRO A 38 28.01 -8.54 8.20
N VAL A 39 28.63 -9.73 8.12
CA VAL A 39 28.24 -10.76 7.14
C VAL A 39 26.83 -11.30 7.41
N ILE A 40 26.48 -11.51 8.68
CA ILE A 40 25.16 -12.04 9.06
C ILE A 40 24.08 -10.99 8.77
N GLN A 41 24.35 -9.72 9.08
CA GLN A 41 23.47 -8.61 8.74
C GLN A 41 23.26 -8.48 7.22
N HIS A 42 24.35 -8.62 6.44
CA HIS A 42 24.27 -8.57 4.99
C HIS A 42 23.41 -9.72 4.42
N LEU A 43 23.64 -10.96 4.88
CA LEU A 43 22.85 -12.12 4.47
C LEU A 43 21.37 -11.97 4.84
N ALA A 44 21.07 -11.49 6.04
CA ALA A 44 19.69 -11.21 6.47
C ALA A 44 19.03 -10.16 5.56
N SER A 45 19.76 -9.09 5.20
CA SER A 45 19.26 -8.06 4.29
C SER A 45 18.96 -8.60 2.88
N LEU A 46 19.83 -9.48 2.35
CA LEU A 46 19.64 -10.13 1.05
C LEU A 46 18.43 -11.07 1.07
N ALA A 47 18.30 -11.89 2.11
CA ALA A 47 17.19 -12.81 2.29
C ALA A 47 15.85 -12.06 2.39
N ASN A 48 15.80 -10.96 3.16
CA ASN A 48 14.63 -10.09 3.26
C ASN A 48 14.23 -9.51 1.89
N ARG A 49 15.21 -9.03 1.11
CA ARG A 49 14.98 -8.51 -0.25
C ARG A 49 14.42 -9.59 -1.19
N ALA A 50 15.01 -10.78 -1.18
CA ALA A 50 14.60 -11.91 -2.01
C ALA A 50 13.18 -12.42 -1.68
N SER A 51 12.75 -12.27 -0.42
CA SER A 51 11.43 -12.71 0.04
C SER A 51 10.28 -11.83 -0.45
N LEU A 52 10.56 -10.61 -0.92
CA LEU A 52 9.56 -9.64 -1.34
C LEU A 52 9.20 -9.83 -2.82
N ARG A 53 8.18 -10.65 -3.10
CA ARG A 53 7.72 -10.93 -4.47
C ARG A 53 7.16 -9.71 -5.21
N ASP A 54 6.48 -8.79 -4.50
CA ASP A 54 5.85 -7.60 -5.09
C ASP A 54 6.20 -6.34 -4.27
N THR A 55 7.44 -5.88 -4.44
CA THR A 55 7.97 -4.70 -3.75
C THR A 55 7.22 -3.41 -4.09
N ALA A 56 6.67 -3.30 -5.31
CA ALA A 56 5.91 -2.12 -5.74
C ALA A 56 4.59 -2.00 -4.95
N SER A 57 3.87 -3.10 -4.81
CA SER A 57 2.66 -3.19 -3.99
C SER A 57 2.92 -2.84 -2.53
N TYR A 58 3.98 -3.39 -1.94
CA TYR A 58 4.35 -3.06 -0.57
C TYR A 58 4.72 -1.58 -0.44
N GLY A 59 5.51 -1.03 -1.36
CA GLY A 59 5.84 0.41 -1.33
C GLY A 59 4.64 1.33 -1.55
N ALA A 60 3.60 0.88 -2.26
CA ALA A 60 2.33 1.60 -2.37
C ALA A 60 1.56 1.58 -1.03
N GLY A 61 1.48 0.41 -0.39
CA GLY A 61 0.87 0.27 0.93
C GLY A 61 1.57 1.06 2.03
N LEU A 62 2.90 1.05 2.03
CA LEU A 62 3.72 1.83 2.96
C LEU A 62 3.51 3.35 2.77
N ARG A 63 3.44 3.82 1.52
CA ARG A 63 3.09 5.22 1.23
C ARG A 63 1.71 5.58 1.78
N LYS A 64 0.73 4.68 1.69
CA LYS A 64 -0.62 4.90 2.22
C LYS A 64 -0.60 5.01 3.75
N PHE A 65 0.18 4.19 4.44
CA PHE A 65 0.39 4.28 5.88
C PHE A 65 1.00 5.63 6.29
N HIS A 66 2.08 6.05 5.66
CA HIS A 66 2.67 7.35 5.97
C HIS A 66 1.74 8.52 5.64
N LYS A 67 0.94 8.44 4.57
CA LYS A 67 -0.09 9.44 4.28
C LYS A 67 -1.13 9.51 5.41
N PHE A 68 -1.56 8.37 5.94
CA PHE A 68 -2.41 8.33 7.13
C PHE A 68 -1.72 9.02 8.30
N CYS A 69 -0.46 8.68 8.60
CA CYS A 69 0.29 9.31 9.68
C CYS A 69 0.42 10.83 9.50
N ASP A 70 0.64 11.31 8.29
CA ASP A 70 0.74 12.75 8.00
C ASP A 70 -0.63 13.45 8.14
N ILE A 71 -1.74 12.81 7.74
CA ILE A 71 -3.10 13.35 7.89
C ILE A 71 -3.49 13.50 9.37
N PHE A 72 -3.12 12.52 10.19
CA PHE A 72 -3.45 12.49 11.63
C PHE A 72 -2.31 13.01 12.51
N SER A 73 -1.31 13.67 11.92
CA SER A 73 -0.17 14.29 12.62
C SER A 73 0.56 13.34 13.59
N ILE A 74 0.69 12.07 13.23
CA ILE A 74 1.39 11.07 14.02
C ILE A 74 2.90 11.39 14.01
N PRO A 75 3.55 11.58 15.17
CA PRO A 75 4.99 11.84 15.25
C PRO A 75 5.84 10.77 14.57
N GLU A 76 6.98 11.13 13.96
CA GLU A 76 7.83 10.16 13.23
C GLU A 76 8.35 9.03 14.13
N HIS A 77 8.59 9.30 15.42
CA HIS A 77 9.05 8.30 16.38
C HIS A 77 7.98 7.27 16.75
N ASP A 78 6.69 7.55 16.51
CA ASP A 78 5.59 6.61 16.77
C ASP A 78 5.29 5.71 15.56
N ARG A 79 5.92 5.97 14.41
CA ARG A 79 5.64 5.26 13.15
C ARG A 79 6.44 3.97 12.99
N LEU A 80 7.56 3.84 13.70
CA LEU A 80 8.41 2.64 13.68
C LEU A 80 9.15 2.49 15.03
N PRO A 81 8.84 1.47 15.84
CA PRO A 81 7.82 0.46 15.61
C PRO A 81 6.41 1.04 15.75
N ALA A 82 5.52 0.72 14.81
CA ALA A 82 4.13 1.13 14.88
C ALA A 82 3.39 0.30 15.94
N SER A 83 2.66 0.96 16.83
CA SER A 83 1.86 0.29 17.86
C SER A 83 0.64 -0.43 17.27
N PHE A 84 0.05 -1.34 18.06
CA PHE A 84 -1.21 -2.00 17.69
C PHE A 84 -2.32 -0.96 17.43
N GLU A 85 -2.48 0.02 18.33
CA GLU A 85 -3.50 1.06 18.29
C GLU A 85 -3.38 1.90 17.02
N LEU A 86 -2.14 2.24 16.62
CA LEU A 86 -1.86 2.97 15.40
C LEU A 86 -2.25 2.15 14.16
N LEU A 87 -1.87 0.88 14.11
CA LEU A 87 -2.16 -0.01 12.98
C LEU A 87 -3.63 -0.38 12.89
N HIS A 88 -4.32 -0.51 14.02
CA HIS A 88 -5.76 -0.74 14.09
C HIS A 88 -6.53 0.47 13.56
N SER A 89 -6.17 1.68 14.00
CA SER A 89 -6.72 2.94 13.50
C SER A 89 -6.47 3.11 12.00
N PHE A 90 -5.26 2.80 11.55
CA PHE A 90 -4.91 2.82 10.13
C PHE A 90 -5.75 1.83 9.31
N ALA A 91 -5.97 0.62 9.81
CA ALA A 91 -6.79 -0.38 9.12
C ALA A 91 -8.24 0.07 8.95
N LEU A 92 -8.83 0.67 10.00
CA LEU A 92 -10.18 1.24 9.94
C LEU A 92 -10.27 2.38 8.94
N TRP A 93 -9.29 3.29 8.94
CA TRP A 93 -9.23 4.38 7.97
C TRP A 93 -9.05 3.86 6.53
N ALA A 94 -8.20 2.86 6.31
CA ALA A 94 -7.92 2.32 4.99
C ALA A 94 -9.12 1.65 4.31
N VAL A 95 -10.09 1.13 5.07
CA VAL A 95 -11.32 0.53 4.52
C VAL A 95 -12.31 1.56 4.01
N THR A 96 -12.12 2.85 4.32
CA THR A 96 -12.92 3.93 3.73
C THR A 96 -12.63 4.16 2.25
N ASP A 97 -11.53 3.61 1.71
CA ASP A 97 -11.20 3.69 0.29
C ASP A 97 -12.16 2.84 -0.58
N PRO A 98 -12.41 3.24 -1.85
CA PRO A 98 -13.27 2.50 -2.79
C PRO A 98 -12.79 1.09 -3.18
N ASP A 99 -11.56 0.73 -2.83
CA ASP A 99 -10.97 -0.60 -3.02
C ASP A 99 -10.25 -0.99 -1.72
N PRO A 100 -10.99 -1.52 -0.73
CA PRO A 100 -10.46 -1.71 0.61
C PRO A 100 -9.40 -2.82 0.62
N LEU A 101 -8.15 -2.41 0.76
CA LEU A 101 -6.97 -3.28 0.77
C LEU A 101 -6.24 -3.27 2.12
N ALA A 102 -6.96 -3.05 3.23
CA ALA A 102 -6.38 -2.91 4.57
C ALA A 102 -5.40 -4.03 4.93
N ARG A 103 -5.72 -5.29 4.63
CA ARG A 103 -4.80 -6.43 4.85
C ARG A 103 -3.48 -6.29 4.08
N LYS A 104 -3.57 -5.90 2.80
CA LYS A 104 -2.41 -5.68 1.93
C LYS A 104 -1.53 -4.55 2.45
N TYR A 105 -2.14 -3.47 2.93
CA TYR A 105 -1.40 -2.36 3.52
C TYR A 105 -0.75 -2.73 4.86
N LEU A 106 -1.45 -3.47 5.72
CA LEU A 106 -0.84 -3.99 6.96
C LEU A 106 0.33 -4.93 6.66
N SER A 107 0.22 -5.79 5.63
CA SER A 107 1.35 -6.61 5.17
C SER A 107 2.54 -5.76 4.70
N ALA A 108 2.29 -4.61 4.07
CA ALA A 108 3.34 -3.67 3.69
C ALA A 108 4.05 -3.05 4.91
N VAL A 109 3.29 -2.62 5.92
CA VAL A 109 3.88 -2.08 7.15
C VAL A 109 4.66 -3.16 7.90
N ARG A 110 4.15 -4.39 7.97
CA ARG A 110 4.89 -5.55 8.52
C ARG A 110 6.19 -5.82 7.77
N ALA A 111 6.16 -5.82 6.44
CA ALA A 111 7.36 -6.00 5.62
C ALA A 111 8.40 -4.91 5.88
N TRP A 112 7.95 -3.65 6.02
CA TRP A 112 8.82 -2.53 6.35
C TRP A 112 9.49 -2.71 7.73
N HIS A 113 8.75 -3.14 8.75
CA HIS A 113 9.33 -3.43 10.07
C HIS A 113 10.46 -4.46 9.97
N ILE A 114 10.21 -5.58 9.31
CA ILE A 114 11.19 -6.67 9.13
C ILE A 114 12.43 -6.18 8.39
N VAL A 115 12.25 -5.41 7.31
CA VAL A 115 13.37 -4.84 6.52
C VAL A 115 14.21 -3.88 7.36
N GLN A 116 13.59 -3.12 8.26
CA GLN A 116 14.27 -2.18 9.16
C GLN A 116 14.82 -2.86 10.43
N GLY A 117 14.75 -4.19 10.54
CA GLY A 117 15.30 -4.95 11.67
C GLY A 117 14.37 -5.04 12.88
N TRP A 118 13.11 -4.61 12.75
CA TRP A 118 12.10 -4.73 13.81
C TRP A 118 11.34 -6.05 13.71
N PRO A 119 10.87 -6.59 14.85
CA PRO A 119 9.94 -7.70 14.83
C PRO A 119 8.62 -7.29 14.13
N PRO A 120 7.84 -8.27 13.65
CA PRO A 120 6.49 -8.00 13.15
C PRO A 120 5.65 -7.25 14.21
N PRO A 121 4.98 -6.14 13.87
CA PRO A 121 4.30 -5.30 14.86
C PRO A 121 2.95 -5.87 15.34
N LEU A 122 2.44 -6.91 14.69
CA LEU A 122 1.14 -7.53 14.98
C LEU A 122 1.32 -9.03 15.25
N SER A 123 0.68 -9.50 16.32
CA SER A 123 0.47 -10.92 16.60
C SER A 123 -0.79 -11.44 15.89
N ASP A 124 -1.01 -12.75 15.92
CA ASP A 124 -2.24 -13.35 15.37
C ASP A 124 -3.48 -12.84 16.11
N ALA A 125 -3.42 -12.69 17.43
CA ALA A 125 -4.51 -12.10 18.22
C ALA A 125 -4.82 -10.64 17.81
N HIS A 126 -3.79 -9.85 17.47
CA HIS A 126 -4.00 -8.51 16.94
C HIS A 126 -4.69 -8.53 15.57
N HIS A 127 -4.32 -9.48 14.71
CA HIS A 127 -4.99 -9.66 13.42
C HIS A 127 -6.47 -10.05 13.60
N ASP A 128 -6.79 -10.93 14.54
CA ASP A 128 -8.16 -11.30 14.86
C ASP A 128 -8.98 -10.11 15.36
N HIS A 129 -8.40 -9.26 16.21
CA HIS A 129 -9.04 -8.05 16.69
C HIS A 129 -9.30 -7.06 15.55
N ILE A 130 -8.31 -6.80 14.68
CA ILE A 130 -8.51 -5.96 13.49
C ILE A 130 -9.62 -6.54 12.61
N ASN A 131 -9.60 -7.84 12.33
CA ASN A 131 -10.61 -8.51 11.51
C ASN A 131 -12.00 -8.45 12.13
N TRP A 132 -12.12 -8.50 13.46
CA TRP A 132 -13.37 -8.27 14.18
C TRP A 132 -13.92 -6.86 13.92
N SER A 133 -13.10 -5.82 14.12
CA SER A 133 -13.52 -4.44 13.89
C SER A 133 -13.87 -4.16 12.42
N LEU A 134 -13.09 -4.68 11.47
CA LEU A 134 -13.36 -4.54 10.04
C LEU A 134 -14.67 -5.22 9.62
N ARG A 135 -14.99 -6.39 10.21
CA ARG A 135 -16.29 -7.06 9.99
C ARG A 135 -17.45 -6.20 10.51
N GLY A 136 -17.31 -5.62 11.70
CA GLY A 136 -18.29 -4.69 12.25
C GLY A 136 -18.52 -3.48 11.33
N LEU A 137 -17.46 -2.86 10.83
CA LEU A 137 -17.55 -1.72 9.92
C LEU A 137 -18.24 -2.09 8.60
N LYS A 138 -17.92 -3.26 8.04
CA LYS A 138 -18.59 -3.78 6.84
C LYS A 138 -20.10 -4.00 7.06
N ASN A 139 -20.48 -4.47 8.24
CA ASN A 139 -21.89 -4.67 8.57
C ASN A 139 -22.64 -3.32 8.67
N ILE A 140 -22.01 -2.29 9.24
CA ILE A 140 -22.58 -0.94 9.36
C ILE A 140 -22.71 -0.25 8.00
N GLN A 141 -21.67 -0.34 7.16
CA GLN A 141 -21.65 0.32 5.85
C GLN A 141 -22.64 -0.29 4.83
N GLY A 142 -23.18 -1.47 5.12
CA GLY A 142 -24.00 -2.22 4.19
C GLY A 142 -23.24 -2.60 2.91
N SER A 143 -23.95 -3.19 1.95
CA SER A 143 -23.41 -3.50 0.62
C SER A 143 -23.23 -2.21 -0.19
N ARG A 144 -22.23 -1.39 0.14
CA ARG A 144 -21.72 -0.33 -0.75
C ARG A 144 -20.95 -1.00 -1.89
N ARG A 145 -21.66 -1.77 -2.72
CA ARG A 145 -21.15 -2.30 -3.98
C ARG A 145 -20.88 -1.09 -4.86
N LYS A 146 -19.65 -0.98 -5.40
CA LYS A 146 -19.43 -0.15 -6.58
C LYS A 146 -20.56 -0.47 -7.56
N PRO A 147 -21.26 0.53 -8.13
CA PRO A 147 -22.22 0.24 -9.18
C PRO A 147 -21.52 -0.64 -10.21
N LEU A 148 -22.18 -1.73 -10.62
CA LEU A 148 -21.71 -2.56 -11.72
C LEU A 148 -21.37 -1.62 -12.87
N ARG A 149 -20.21 -1.81 -13.51
CA ARG A 149 -19.90 -1.04 -14.72
C ARG A 149 -21.09 -1.24 -15.68
N PRO A 150 -21.69 -0.16 -16.22
CA PRO A 150 -22.83 -0.32 -17.10
C PRO A 150 -22.41 -1.21 -18.28
N PRO A 151 -23.29 -2.11 -18.74
CA PRO A 151 -23.01 -2.95 -19.90
C PRO A 151 -22.71 -2.06 -21.11
N ILE A 152 -21.79 -2.50 -21.97
CA ILE A 152 -21.55 -1.83 -23.25
C ILE A 152 -22.85 -1.94 -24.05
N THR A 153 -23.42 -0.80 -24.44
CA THR A 153 -24.70 -0.76 -25.15
C THR A 153 -24.49 -0.70 -26.67
N VAL A 154 -25.46 -1.19 -27.45
CA VAL A 154 -25.42 -1.12 -28.93
C VAL A 154 -25.19 0.30 -29.47
N PRO A 155 -25.75 1.37 -28.88
CA PRO A 155 -25.42 2.74 -29.28
C PRO A 155 -23.95 3.11 -29.04
N MET A 156 -23.33 2.65 -27.95
CA MET A 156 -21.90 2.89 -27.68
C MET A 156 -21.02 2.17 -28.70
N LEU A 157 -21.36 0.93 -29.07
CA LEU A 157 -20.68 0.21 -30.15
C LEU A 157 -20.86 0.91 -31.50
N SER A 158 -22.05 1.43 -31.78
CA SER A 158 -22.31 2.16 -33.02
C SER A 158 -21.50 3.47 -33.10
N ALA A 159 -21.40 4.20 -31.99
CA ALA A 159 -20.58 5.39 -31.89
C ALA A 159 -19.07 5.07 -32.03
N LEU A 160 -18.61 3.98 -31.41
CA LEU A 160 -17.23 3.50 -31.54
C LEU A 160 -16.91 3.14 -33.00
N LYS A 161 -17.80 2.37 -33.66
CA LYS A 161 -17.64 1.98 -35.07
C LYS A 161 -17.58 3.17 -36.01
N ALA A 162 -18.35 4.23 -35.73
CA ALA A 162 -18.37 5.45 -36.54
C ALA A 162 -17.05 6.24 -36.47
N THR A 163 -16.25 6.03 -35.42
CA THR A 163 -14.94 6.69 -35.25
C THR A 163 -13.75 5.84 -35.72
N LEU A 164 -13.97 4.56 -36.05
CA LEU A 164 -12.93 3.61 -36.44
C LEU A 164 -12.91 3.39 -37.95
N THR A 165 -11.72 3.33 -38.53
CA THR A 165 -11.50 3.04 -39.94
C THR A 165 -11.22 1.55 -40.12
N LEU A 166 -12.22 0.72 -40.42
CA LEU A 166 -12.07 -0.74 -40.46
C LEU A 166 -11.14 -1.27 -41.58
N SER A 167 -10.68 -0.42 -42.49
CA SER A 167 -9.61 -0.74 -43.44
C SER A 167 -8.20 -0.59 -42.85
N ASP A 168 -8.08 0.05 -41.68
CA ASP A 168 -6.85 0.09 -40.90
C ASP A 168 -6.81 -1.12 -39.93
N PRO A 169 -5.73 -1.91 -39.92
CA PRO A 169 -5.64 -3.12 -39.11
C PRO A 169 -5.65 -2.88 -37.59
N PHE A 170 -5.25 -1.70 -37.12
CA PHE A 170 -5.29 -1.35 -35.70
C PHE A 170 -6.72 -1.04 -35.24
N ASP A 171 -7.45 -0.26 -36.04
CA ASP A 171 -8.85 0.06 -35.79
C ASP A 171 -9.75 -1.18 -35.92
N ALA A 172 -9.48 -2.06 -36.89
CA ALA A 172 -10.19 -3.33 -37.05
C ALA A 172 -9.99 -4.28 -35.85
N CYS A 173 -8.77 -4.34 -35.31
CA CYS A 173 -8.47 -5.11 -34.11
C CYS A 173 -9.21 -4.55 -32.88
N THR A 174 -9.23 -3.22 -32.74
CA THR A 174 -9.94 -2.53 -31.66
C THR A 174 -11.46 -2.77 -31.73
N TRP A 175 -12.03 -2.78 -32.94
CA TRP A 175 -13.44 -3.13 -33.16
C TRP A 175 -13.73 -4.59 -32.76
N ALA A 176 -12.90 -5.54 -33.20
CA ALA A 176 -13.08 -6.96 -32.90
C ALA A 176 -12.99 -7.29 -31.40
N MET A 177 -12.18 -6.54 -30.64
CA MET A 177 -12.09 -6.70 -29.17
C MET A 177 -13.28 -6.09 -28.42
N ALA A 178 -13.96 -5.11 -29.02
CA ALA A 178 -15.07 -4.40 -28.39
C ALA A 178 -16.45 -5.02 -28.69
N SER A 179 -16.59 -5.71 -29.84
CA SER A 179 -17.84 -6.28 -30.36
C SER A 179 -18.16 -7.68 -29.84
#